data_AF-A0A928H0N7-F1
#
_entry.id   AF-A0A928H0N7-F1
#
_cell.length_a   1.000
_cell.length_b   1.000
_cell.length_c   1.000
_cell.angle_alpha   90.00
_cell.angle_beta   90.00
_cell.angle_gamma   90.00
#
_symmetry.space_group_name_H-M   'P 1'
#
loop_
_entity.id
_entity.type
_entity.pdbx_description
1 polymer ?
#
loop_
_entity_poly.entity_id
_entity_poly.type
_entity_poly.pdbx_seq_one_letter_code
_entity_poly.pdbx_strand_id
1 'polypeptide(L)'
;EGSETGLLLRFINKIAQDIRKEYPEIIIRTFGYSASATPPTKTLPADNVLIQLTDKFTVSDPFRPLTDPINADRLKYFHEWRKSTKRLMVWDYWNLGYRSYYRPPRPDTVFNAIQSDLRFFRDLGVTDLFIEAGANAFAPQSFILFSYFTGAQLMLDPEKDTGKLADVYFKYYYGPAAPRMRQLFDDICEGMKIQKNRQSSAIVSHWNYLTPKFMWQTYSDLKKLSASLPADSAYRRRVDAERIVFIWYAIAKRDSYGKIFQEHGVKIDDLIPECRTLAKAYIRRYPCRKPEAVDKEFEDLFKAAVLNLPRPEKFKDVPPENFRMIAYPHFRGVSRLGSRVVEDPDSYLGKALKSANPNPIYHGINKVLPGKGRFRTTEFKWGNHKAPGRVVLVLKSVPQDEKYHWFRIPGKLELKPISYFVGQGWAIQANTSQFFMLTDGNPLDNTWDEVWFSAKFTGPAYVKGSTRENAIYVDAAVLIRGKY
;
A
#
# COMPACT_ATOMS: atom_id res chain seq x y z
N GLU A 1 -23.18 -3.30 28.61
CA GLU A 1 -22.51 -4.29 27.73
C GLU A 1 -21.25 -3.73 27.06
N GLY A 2 -20.97 -2.42 27.11
CA GLY A 2 -19.68 -1.85 26.67
C GLY A 2 -19.44 -1.82 25.16
N SER A 3 -20.39 -2.31 24.36
CA SER A 3 -20.39 -2.26 22.89
C SER A 3 -21.82 -2.18 22.34
N GLU A 4 -21.94 -1.86 21.05
CA GLU A 4 -23.23 -1.83 20.34
C GLU A 4 -23.73 -3.23 19.97
N THR A 5 -22.92 -4.27 20.19
CA THR A 5 -23.26 -5.67 19.87
C THR A 5 -24.54 -6.14 20.54
N GLY A 6 -24.75 -5.82 21.83
CA GLY A 6 -25.97 -6.22 22.54
C GLY A 6 -27.24 -5.57 21.96
N LEU A 7 -27.14 -4.31 21.51
CA LEU A 7 -28.26 -3.62 20.85
C LEU A 7 -28.58 -4.28 19.51
N LEU A 8 -27.56 -4.54 18.69
CA LEU A 8 -27.71 -5.23 17.42
C LEU A 8 -28.34 -6.62 17.61
N LEU A 9 -27.86 -7.40 18.58
CA LEU A 9 -28.36 -8.75 18.83
C LEU A 9 -29.79 -8.77 19.36
N ARG A 10 -30.23 -7.78 20.15
CA ARG A 10 -31.65 -7.70 20.55
C ARG A 10 -32.57 -7.56 19.33
N PHE A 11 -32.19 -6.71 18.39
CA PHE A 11 -32.93 -6.54 17.13
C PHE A 11 -32.88 -7.81 16.26
N ILE A 12 -31.68 -8.34 16.03
CA ILE A 12 -31.48 -9.52 15.17
C ILE A 12 -32.11 -10.77 15.75
N ASN A 13 -32.00 -11.01 17.06
CA ASN A 13 -32.61 -12.17 17.71
C ASN A 13 -34.13 -12.14 17.56
N LYS A 14 -34.77 -10.96 17.65
CA LYS A 14 -36.21 -10.84 17.47
C LYS A 14 -36.63 -11.27 16.06
N ILE A 15 -35.93 -10.79 15.03
CA ILE A 15 -36.15 -11.20 13.64
C ILE A 15 -35.91 -12.70 13.47
N ALA A 16 -34.78 -13.20 13.98
CA ALA A 16 -34.39 -14.61 13.81
C ALA A 16 -35.38 -15.56 14.49
N GLN A 17 -35.88 -15.22 15.67
CA GLN A 17 -36.89 -16.00 16.40
C GLN A 17 -38.24 -16.00 15.70
N ASP A 18 -38.66 -14.87 15.10
CA ASP A 18 -39.92 -14.80 14.37
C ASP A 18 -39.85 -15.58 13.05
N ILE A 19 -38.75 -15.46 12.29
CA ILE A 19 -38.53 -16.25 11.06
C ILE A 19 -38.48 -17.75 11.38
N ARG A 20 -37.81 -18.15 12.46
CA ARG A 20 -37.65 -19.57 12.84
C ARG A 20 -38.98 -20.30 13.07
N LYS A 21 -40.05 -19.59 13.42
CA LYS A 21 -41.38 -20.19 13.65
C LYS A 21 -41.95 -20.82 12.37
N GLU A 22 -41.67 -20.21 11.22
CA GLU A 22 -42.19 -20.64 9.92
C GLU A 22 -41.10 -21.28 9.04
N TYR A 23 -39.86 -20.80 9.14
CA TYR A 23 -38.70 -21.23 8.36
C TYR A 23 -37.51 -21.60 9.27
N PRO A 24 -37.58 -22.75 9.99
CA PRO A 24 -36.57 -23.14 10.96
C PRO A 24 -35.17 -23.40 10.36
N GLU A 25 -35.08 -23.62 9.06
CA GLU A 25 -33.85 -23.83 8.29
C GLU A 25 -33.11 -22.53 7.96
N ILE A 26 -33.77 -21.37 8.04
CA ILE A 26 -33.16 -20.08 7.68
C ILE A 26 -32.23 -19.61 8.81
N ILE A 27 -30.97 -19.36 8.43
CA ILE A 27 -29.95 -18.76 9.28
C ILE A 27 -29.84 -17.27 8.98
N ILE A 28 -29.93 -16.44 10.01
CA ILE A 28 -29.75 -15.00 9.91
C ILE A 28 -28.29 -14.64 10.17
N ARG A 29 -27.63 -14.10 9.15
CA ARG A 29 -26.24 -13.65 9.24
C ARG A 29 -26.16 -12.21 9.72
N THR A 30 -25.30 -11.95 10.70
CA THR A 30 -24.92 -10.59 11.11
C THR A 30 -23.41 -10.50 11.36
N PHE A 31 -22.88 -9.29 11.51
CA PHE A 31 -21.44 -9.05 11.63
C PHE A 31 -21.00 -8.88 13.08
N GLY A 32 -19.86 -9.49 13.42
CA GLY A 32 -19.04 -9.14 14.59
C GLY A 32 -18.02 -8.06 14.23
N TYR A 33 -18.42 -6.99 13.54
CA TYR A 33 -17.52 -6.05 12.84
C TYR A 33 -17.70 -4.61 13.31
N SER A 34 -16.65 -3.79 13.20
CA SER A 34 -16.67 -2.37 13.58
C SER A 34 -17.29 -2.12 14.98
N ALA A 35 -18.44 -1.46 15.06
CA ALA A 35 -19.14 -1.14 16.30
C ALA A 35 -19.68 -2.37 17.05
N SER A 36 -19.91 -3.48 16.34
CA SER A 36 -20.29 -4.78 16.91
C SER A 36 -19.11 -5.75 17.04
N ALA A 37 -17.86 -5.27 17.09
CA ALA A 37 -16.69 -6.14 17.19
C ALA A 37 -16.50 -6.82 18.55
N THR A 38 -16.93 -6.19 19.64
CA THR A 38 -16.77 -6.76 20.98
C THR A 38 -17.87 -7.79 21.24
N PRO A 39 -17.54 -9.05 21.60
CA PRO A 39 -18.54 -10.06 21.95
C PRO A 39 -19.48 -9.58 23.06
N PRO A 40 -20.76 -9.98 23.04
CA PRO A 40 -21.72 -9.59 24.08
C PRO A 40 -21.45 -10.35 25.38
N THR A 41 -21.74 -9.72 26.52
CA THR A 41 -21.71 -10.37 27.84
C THR A 41 -23.08 -10.70 28.40
N LYS A 42 -24.16 -10.17 27.81
CA LYS A 42 -25.55 -10.40 28.26
C LYS A 42 -26.44 -10.93 27.14
N THR A 43 -26.64 -10.18 26.06
CA THR A 43 -27.49 -10.64 24.95
C THR A 43 -26.69 -11.55 24.01
N LEU A 44 -26.81 -12.87 24.19
CA LEU A 44 -26.18 -13.85 23.29
C LEU A 44 -26.98 -13.98 21.97
N PRO A 45 -26.33 -14.35 20.84
CA PRO A 45 -27.02 -14.64 19.59
C PRO A 45 -28.01 -15.81 19.75
N ALA A 46 -29.17 -15.73 19.09
CA ALA A 46 -30.11 -16.84 19.01
C ALA A 46 -29.52 -18.02 18.19
N ASP A 47 -30.05 -19.23 18.37
CA ASP A 47 -29.51 -20.45 17.74
C ASP A 47 -29.44 -20.42 16.22
N ASN A 48 -30.34 -19.67 15.55
CA ASN A 48 -30.36 -19.49 14.09
C ASN A 48 -29.72 -18.17 13.66
N VAL A 49 -28.88 -17.57 14.50
CA VAL A 49 -28.06 -16.40 14.16
C VAL A 49 -26.61 -16.85 13.99
N LEU A 50 -26.05 -16.52 12.83
CA LEU A 50 -24.64 -16.75 12.50
C LEU A 50 -23.87 -15.43 12.61
N ILE A 51 -22.74 -15.47 13.30
CA ILE A 51 -21.87 -14.30 13.45
C ILE A 51 -20.72 -14.40 12.45
N GLN A 52 -20.68 -13.46 11.51
CA GLN A 52 -19.58 -13.30 10.56
C GLN A 52 -18.47 -12.45 11.18
N LEU A 53 -17.33 -13.09 11.43
CA LEU A 53 -16.10 -12.49 11.91
C LEU A 53 -15.19 -12.11 10.74
N THR A 54 -14.20 -11.28 11.02
CA THR A 54 -13.19 -10.84 10.05
C THR A 54 -11.81 -10.78 10.69
N ASP A 55 -10.77 -11.15 9.96
CA ASP A 55 -9.37 -11.02 10.38
C ASP A 55 -8.87 -9.55 10.32
N LYS A 56 -9.42 -8.69 9.45
CA LYS A 56 -9.14 -7.23 9.33
C LYS A 56 -7.64 -6.87 9.20
N PHE A 57 -7.20 -6.48 8.00
CA PHE A 57 -5.83 -6.00 7.76
C PHE A 57 -5.34 -4.79 8.57
N THR A 58 -6.23 -3.99 9.17
CA THR A 58 -5.82 -2.86 10.01
C THR A 58 -5.31 -3.30 11.37
N VAL A 59 -5.61 -4.53 11.78
CA VAL A 59 -5.29 -5.10 13.09
C VAL A 59 -4.72 -6.51 13.04
N SER A 60 -4.69 -7.14 11.87
CA SER A 60 -4.07 -8.44 11.59
C SER A 60 -3.03 -8.33 10.47
N ASP A 61 -1.98 -9.14 10.58
CA ASP A 61 -1.00 -9.39 9.54
C ASP A 61 -1.48 -10.58 8.68
N PRO A 62 -1.83 -10.36 7.40
CA PRO A 62 -2.37 -11.41 6.55
C PRO A 62 -1.30 -12.31 5.92
N PHE A 63 -0.02 -11.98 6.09
CA PHE A 63 1.08 -12.73 5.49
C PHE A 63 1.63 -13.80 6.43
N ARG A 64 1.18 -13.79 7.70
CA ARG A 64 1.45 -14.81 8.70
C ARG A 64 0.14 -15.37 9.23
N PRO A 65 0.12 -16.64 9.69
CA PRO A 65 -1.07 -17.23 10.28
C PRO A 65 -1.66 -16.38 11.42
N LEU A 66 -2.97 -16.47 11.64
CA LEU A 66 -3.65 -15.91 12.80
C LEU A 66 -3.10 -16.44 14.13
N THR A 67 -2.52 -17.63 14.13
CA THR A 67 -1.85 -18.24 15.29
C THR A 67 -0.46 -17.69 15.57
N ASP A 68 0.11 -16.88 14.67
CA ASP A 68 1.39 -16.20 14.89
C ASP A 68 1.26 -15.19 16.04
N PRO A 69 2.27 -15.06 16.93
CA PRO A 69 2.24 -14.08 18.03
C PRO A 69 1.95 -12.65 17.61
N ILE A 70 2.31 -12.24 16.39
CA ILE A 70 2.03 -10.90 15.88
C ILE A 70 0.53 -10.62 15.73
N ASN A 71 -0.27 -11.69 15.63
CA ASN A 71 -1.72 -11.69 15.47
C ASN A 71 -2.47 -12.05 16.78
N ALA A 72 -1.80 -12.08 17.94
CA ALA A 72 -2.37 -12.50 19.22
C ALA A 72 -3.69 -11.79 19.61
N ASP A 73 -3.80 -10.48 19.38
CA ASP A 73 -5.04 -9.73 19.64
C ASP A 73 -6.20 -10.20 18.77
N ARG A 74 -5.91 -10.61 17.53
CA ARG A 74 -6.90 -11.13 16.59
C ARG A 74 -7.29 -12.56 16.93
N LEU A 75 -6.32 -13.41 17.24
CA LEU A 75 -6.55 -14.77 17.73
C LEU A 75 -7.47 -14.75 18.97
N LYS A 76 -7.19 -13.88 19.94
CA LYS A 76 -8.06 -13.67 21.11
C LYS A 76 -9.48 -13.29 20.72
N TYR A 77 -9.65 -12.35 19.79
CA TYR A 77 -10.97 -11.93 19.30
C TYR A 77 -11.79 -13.10 18.75
N PHE A 78 -11.18 -14.01 17.99
CA PHE A 78 -11.86 -15.21 17.49
C PHE A 78 -12.28 -16.17 18.62
N HIS A 79 -11.38 -16.44 19.58
CA HIS A 79 -11.70 -17.28 20.72
C HIS A 79 -12.79 -16.69 21.62
N GLU A 80 -12.79 -15.38 21.87
CA GLU A 80 -13.83 -14.74 22.67
C GLU A 80 -15.20 -14.81 21.99
N TRP A 81 -15.26 -14.63 20.67
CA TRP A 81 -16.52 -14.82 19.93
C TRP A 81 -17.02 -16.27 19.95
N ARG A 82 -16.11 -17.24 19.89
CA ARG A 82 -16.47 -18.66 19.96
C ARG A 82 -17.12 -19.04 21.30
N LYS A 83 -16.82 -18.34 22.39
CA LYS A 83 -17.49 -18.51 23.69
C LYS A 83 -18.94 -18.02 23.67
N SER A 84 -19.25 -17.02 22.84
CA SER A 84 -20.58 -16.39 22.78
C SER A 84 -21.54 -17.04 21.79
N THR A 85 -21.06 -17.86 20.84
CA THR A 85 -21.92 -18.51 19.84
C THR A 85 -21.35 -19.84 19.33
N LYS A 86 -22.23 -20.70 18.83
CA LYS A 86 -21.88 -21.96 18.14
C LYS A 86 -21.82 -21.83 16.62
N ARG A 87 -22.30 -20.71 16.04
CA ARG A 87 -22.36 -20.48 14.59
C ARG A 87 -21.46 -19.31 14.20
N LEU A 88 -20.27 -19.63 13.72
CA LEU A 88 -19.30 -18.67 13.23
C LEU A 88 -19.09 -18.85 11.73
N MET A 89 -19.08 -17.71 11.04
CA MET A 89 -18.55 -17.58 9.69
C MET A 89 -17.31 -16.69 9.74
N VAL A 90 -16.37 -16.92 8.84
CA VAL A 90 -15.25 -16.00 8.65
C VAL A 90 -15.29 -15.39 7.26
N TRP A 91 -15.14 -14.07 7.23
CA TRP A 91 -14.69 -13.35 6.05
C TRP A 91 -13.21 -13.07 6.20
N ASP A 92 -12.43 -13.86 5.47
CA ASP A 92 -10.98 -13.83 5.52
C ASP A 92 -10.44 -13.06 4.31
N TYR A 93 -9.57 -12.09 4.57
CA TYR A 93 -9.05 -11.25 3.52
C TYR A 93 -7.65 -11.70 3.07
N TRP A 94 -7.58 -12.37 1.92
CA TRP A 94 -6.30 -12.76 1.33
C TRP A 94 -5.74 -11.67 0.44
N ASN A 95 -6.59 -11.02 -0.36
CA ASN A 95 -6.20 -9.98 -1.30
C ASN A 95 -7.42 -9.13 -1.65
N LEU A 96 -7.37 -7.81 -1.45
CA LEU A 96 -8.53 -6.95 -1.73
C LEU A 96 -8.72 -6.62 -3.21
N GLY A 97 -7.71 -6.85 -4.06
CA GLY A 97 -7.73 -6.45 -5.48
C GLY A 97 -7.97 -4.95 -5.74
N TYR A 98 -8.12 -4.13 -4.71
CA TYR A 98 -8.61 -2.76 -4.83
C TYR A 98 -7.54 -1.80 -5.35
N ARG A 99 -7.98 -0.84 -6.16
CA ARG A 99 -7.16 0.04 -7.03
C ARG A 99 -6.00 0.77 -6.35
N SER A 100 -6.10 1.03 -5.03
CA SER A 100 -5.06 1.75 -4.28
C SER A 100 -4.10 0.86 -3.48
N TYR A 101 -4.38 -0.44 -3.32
CA TYR A 101 -3.64 -1.30 -2.38
C TYR A 101 -2.32 -1.84 -2.96
N TYR A 102 -2.22 -1.99 -4.28
CA TYR A 102 -1.04 -2.53 -4.98
C TYR A 102 -0.53 -1.55 -6.05
N ARG A 103 -0.18 -0.32 -5.64
CA ARG A 103 0.39 0.68 -6.55
C ARG A 103 1.81 1.06 -6.10
N PRO A 104 2.87 0.65 -6.83
CA PRO A 104 2.87 -0.27 -7.98
C PRO A 104 2.54 -1.72 -7.56
N PRO A 105 2.26 -2.64 -8.51
CA PRO A 105 2.37 -4.07 -8.27
C PRO A 105 3.69 -4.41 -7.56
N ARG A 106 3.66 -5.35 -6.62
CA ARG A 106 4.82 -5.74 -5.83
C ARG A 106 4.88 -7.26 -5.66
N PRO A 107 6.07 -7.87 -5.59
CA PRO A 107 6.21 -9.30 -5.32
C PRO A 107 5.87 -9.55 -3.84
N ASP A 108 4.68 -10.11 -3.58
CA ASP A 108 4.27 -10.60 -2.27
C ASP A 108 3.26 -11.74 -2.41
N THR A 109 3.04 -12.49 -1.33
CA THR A 109 2.02 -13.54 -1.28
C THR A 109 1.59 -13.83 0.16
N VAL A 110 0.28 -13.98 0.38
CA VAL A 110 -0.29 -14.42 1.68
C VAL A 110 -0.26 -15.94 1.85
N PHE A 111 0.31 -16.68 0.89
CA PHE A 111 0.24 -18.14 0.83
C PHE A 111 0.69 -18.84 2.11
N ASN A 112 1.68 -18.30 2.82
CA ASN A 112 2.19 -18.87 4.06
C ASN A 112 1.15 -18.94 5.19
N ALA A 113 0.10 -18.11 5.16
CA ALA A 113 -0.92 -18.06 6.19
C ALA A 113 -2.10 -19.02 5.90
N ILE A 114 -2.45 -19.19 4.61
CA ILE A 114 -3.69 -19.83 4.14
C ILE A 114 -3.97 -21.17 4.83
N GLN A 115 -3.03 -22.12 4.80
CA GLN A 115 -3.30 -23.47 5.32
C GLN A 115 -3.50 -23.47 6.84
N SER A 116 -2.64 -22.76 7.57
CA SER A 116 -2.72 -22.67 9.03
C SER A 116 -4.01 -21.97 9.47
N ASP A 117 -4.45 -20.95 8.74
CA ASP A 117 -5.69 -20.24 9.03
C ASP A 117 -6.92 -21.12 8.79
N LEU A 118 -6.95 -21.87 7.68
CA LEU A 118 -8.04 -22.81 7.41
C LEU A 118 -8.11 -23.94 8.45
N ARG A 119 -6.97 -24.46 8.91
CA ARG A 119 -6.90 -25.40 10.05
C ARG A 119 -7.45 -24.78 11.32
N PHE A 120 -7.01 -23.56 11.65
CA PHE A 120 -7.49 -22.83 12.80
C PHE A 120 -9.01 -22.60 12.76
N PHE A 121 -9.57 -22.21 11.62
CA PHE A 121 -11.01 -22.02 11.46
C PHE A 121 -11.78 -23.33 11.65
N ARG A 122 -11.32 -24.43 11.07
CA ARG A 122 -11.88 -25.78 11.32
C ARG A 122 -11.88 -26.10 12.81
N ASP A 123 -10.75 -25.94 13.48
CA ASP A 123 -10.58 -26.30 14.90
C ASP A 123 -11.39 -25.40 15.84
N LEU A 124 -11.63 -24.14 15.44
CA LEU A 124 -12.52 -23.22 16.15
C LEU A 124 -14.01 -23.58 15.96
N GLY A 125 -14.34 -24.44 14.99
CA GLY A 125 -15.71 -24.82 14.64
C GLY A 125 -16.42 -23.80 13.74
N VAL A 126 -15.66 -23.10 12.89
CA VAL A 126 -16.23 -22.26 11.82
C VAL A 126 -16.87 -23.18 10.78
N THR A 127 -18.11 -22.86 10.40
CA THR A 127 -18.88 -23.66 9.44
C THR A 127 -18.93 -23.05 8.04
N ASP A 128 -18.63 -21.75 7.94
CA ASP A 128 -18.82 -20.98 6.72
C ASP A 128 -17.62 -20.05 6.48
N LEU A 129 -17.13 -20.02 5.25
CA LEU A 129 -16.00 -19.19 4.83
C LEU A 129 -16.37 -18.35 3.62
N PHE A 130 -16.03 -17.07 3.67
CA PHE A 130 -15.99 -16.18 2.52
C PHE A 130 -14.57 -15.64 2.39
N ILE A 131 -13.89 -16.01 1.32
CA ILE A 131 -12.52 -15.57 1.06
C ILE A 131 -12.57 -14.36 0.13
N GLU A 132 -12.12 -13.21 0.61
CA GLU A 132 -11.92 -12.05 -0.26
C GLU A 132 -10.50 -12.10 -0.83
N ALA A 133 -10.45 -12.52 -2.10
CA ALA A 133 -9.23 -12.59 -2.86
C ALA A 133 -9.47 -12.02 -4.27
N GLY A 134 -9.48 -10.69 -4.41
CA GLY A 134 -9.69 -9.97 -5.65
C GLY A 134 -8.46 -9.91 -6.55
N ALA A 135 -8.62 -10.33 -7.81
CA ALA A 135 -7.63 -10.08 -8.85
C ALA A 135 -7.80 -8.66 -9.41
N ASN A 136 -6.70 -7.95 -9.67
CA ASN A 136 -6.75 -6.64 -10.31
C ASN A 136 -6.40 -6.76 -11.80
N ALA A 137 -7.30 -6.25 -12.66
CA ALA A 137 -7.12 -6.31 -14.11
C ALA A 137 -5.96 -5.46 -14.62
N PHE A 138 -5.56 -4.43 -13.87
CA PHE A 138 -4.56 -3.44 -14.25
C PHE A 138 -3.22 -3.61 -13.52
N ALA A 139 -3.23 -4.34 -12.41
CA ALA A 139 -2.10 -4.53 -11.52
C ALA A 139 -1.97 -6.04 -11.23
N PRO A 140 -1.18 -6.79 -12.00
CA PRO A 140 -1.03 -8.22 -11.78
C PRO A 140 -0.46 -8.48 -10.38
N GLN A 141 -0.89 -9.59 -9.78
CA GLN A 141 -0.44 -10.04 -8.46
C GLN A 141 0.29 -11.36 -8.63
N SER A 142 1.47 -11.47 -8.02
CA SER A 142 2.35 -12.63 -8.21
C SER A 142 1.66 -13.92 -7.79
N PHE A 143 1.61 -14.90 -8.68
CA PHE A 143 1.09 -16.24 -8.43
C PHE A 143 -0.36 -16.32 -7.90
N ILE A 144 -1.19 -15.29 -8.12
CA ILE A 144 -2.55 -15.22 -7.54
C ILE A 144 -3.44 -16.41 -7.93
N LEU A 145 -3.31 -16.91 -9.16
CA LEU A 145 -4.06 -18.07 -9.63
C LEU A 145 -3.62 -19.37 -8.95
N PHE A 146 -2.35 -19.47 -8.54
CA PHE A 146 -1.87 -20.59 -7.74
C PHE A 146 -2.44 -20.52 -6.32
N SER A 147 -2.46 -19.32 -5.71
CA SER A 147 -3.11 -19.10 -4.41
C SER A 147 -4.60 -19.47 -4.44
N TYR A 148 -5.33 -19.13 -5.51
CA TYR A 148 -6.73 -19.54 -5.68
C TYR A 148 -6.89 -21.05 -5.78
N PHE A 149 -6.07 -21.70 -6.60
CA PHE A 149 -6.10 -23.15 -6.76
C PHE A 149 -5.87 -23.85 -5.41
N THR A 150 -4.79 -23.49 -4.71
CA THR A 150 -4.44 -24.10 -3.43
C THR A 150 -5.48 -23.80 -2.36
N GLY A 151 -5.96 -22.55 -2.27
CA GLY A 151 -7.02 -22.16 -1.35
C GLY A 151 -8.32 -22.96 -1.57
N ALA A 152 -8.74 -23.12 -2.82
CA ALA A 152 -9.92 -23.94 -3.16
C ALA A 152 -9.73 -25.42 -2.76
N GLN A 153 -8.53 -25.97 -2.95
CA GLN A 153 -8.23 -27.34 -2.53
C GLN A 153 -8.24 -27.50 -1.01
N LEU A 154 -7.70 -26.53 -0.28
CA LEU A 154 -7.63 -26.52 1.18
C LEU A 154 -8.97 -26.24 1.86
N MET A 155 -9.87 -25.49 1.23
CA MET A 155 -11.24 -25.33 1.73
C MET A 155 -12.05 -26.63 1.67
N LEU A 156 -11.68 -27.57 0.78
CA LEU A 156 -12.25 -28.93 0.78
C LEU A 156 -11.62 -29.81 1.86
N ASP A 157 -10.30 -29.67 2.06
CA ASP A 157 -9.54 -30.40 3.07
C ASP A 157 -8.26 -29.62 3.45
N PRO A 158 -8.21 -29.02 4.66
CA PRO A 158 -7.08 -28.20 5.08
C PRO A 158 -5.81 -29.01 5.36
N GLU A 159 -5.86 -30.34 5.34
CA GLU A 159 -4.69 -31.21 5.55
C GLU A 159 -3.97 -31.60 4.25
N LYS A 160 -4.48 -31.19 3.09
CA LYS A 160 -3.80 -31.47 1.82
C LYS A 160 -2.37 -30.94 1.80
N ASP A 161 -1.48 -31.73 1.23
CA ASP A 161 -0.07 -31.40 1.06
C ASP A 161 0.08 -30.27 0.02
N THR A 162 0.42 -29.07 0.51
CA THR A 162 0.58 -27.87 -0.32
C THR A 162 1.78 -27.97 -1.26
N GLY A 163 2.81 -28.76 -0.92
CA GLY A 163 3.94 -29.06 -1.79
C GLY A 163 3.51 -29.89 -3.00
N LYS A 164 2.72 -30.96 -2.79
CA LYS A 164 2.15 -31.76 -3.89
C LYS A 164 1.20 -30.97 -4.77
N LEU A 165 0.37 -30.10 -4.16
CA LEU A 165 -0.49 -29.19 -4.92
C LEU A 165 0.33 -28.24 -5.80
N ALA A 166 1.45 -27.70 -5.28
CA ALA A 166 2.38 -26.90 -6.04
C ALA A 166 3.01 -27.71 -7.19
N ASP A 167 3.50 -28.93 -6.93
CA ASP A 167 4.12 -29.78 -7.97
C ASP A 167 3.17 -30.01 -9.15
N VAL A 168 1.90 -30.34 -8.86
CA VAL A 168 0.86 -30.50 -9.89
C VAL A 168 0.60 -29.19 -10.62
N TYR A 169 0.36 -28.10 -9.89
CA TYR A 169 -0.01 -26.82 -10.51
C TYR A 169 1.11 -26.29 -11.40
N PHE A 170 2.34 -26.20 -10.88
CA PHE A 170 3.46 -25.62 -11.62
C PHE A 170 3.79 -26.46 -12.86
N LYS A 171 3.77 -27.80 -12.75
CA LYS A 171 4.00 -28.70 -13.88
C LYS A 171 3.05 -28.42 -15.05
N TYR A 172 1.73 -28.36 -14.80
CA TYR A 172 0.75 -28.23 -15.89
C TYR A 172 0.50 -26.77 -16.30
N TYR A 173 0.58 -25.84 -15.36
CA TYR A 173 0.33 -24.42 -15.61
C TYR A 173 1.56 -23.72 -16.22
N TYR A 174 2.78 -24.00 -15.77
CA TYR A 174 3.99 -23.37 -16.30
C TYR A 174 4.75 -24.27 -17.29
N GLY A 175 4.49 -25.57 -17.34
CA GLY A 175 5.06 -26.47 -18.35
C GLY A 175 6.60 -26.47 -18.28
N PRO A 176 7.30 -26.23 -19.41
CA PRO A 176 8.77 -26.14 -19.41
C PRO A 176 9.35 -25.10 -18.45
N ALA A 177 8.58 -24.07 -18.07
CA ALA A 177 9.00 -23.04 -17.13
C ALA A 177 8.81 -23.44 -15.64
N ALA A 178 8.19 -24.59 -15.36
CA ALA A 178 7.81 -24.99 -14.01
C ALA A 178 8.94 -24.91 -12.97
N PRO A 179 10.18 -25.41 -13.22
CA PRO A 179 11.23 -25.38 -12.21
C PRO A 179 11.59 -23.97 -11.76
N ARG A 180 11.79 -23.03 -12.70
CA ARG A 180 12.18 -21.65 -12.36
C ARG A 180 11.04 -20.87 -11.73
N MET A 181 9.80 -21.10 -12.18
CA MET A 181 8.61 -20.44 -11.61
C MET A 181 8.31 -20.95 -10.20
N ARG A 182 8.50 -22.25 -9.93
CA ARG A 182 8.39 -22.82 -8.59
C ARG A 182 9.43 -22.23 -7.65
N GLN A 183 10.70 -22.20 -8.08
CA GLN A 183 11.76 -21.56 -7.29
C GLN A 183 11.42 -20.10 -6.96
N LEU A 184 10.95 -19.32 -7.95
CA LEU A 184 10.56 -17.93 -7.71
C LEU A 184 9.45 -17.79 -6.67
N PHE A 185 8.45 -18.68 -6.74
CA PHE A 185 7.37 -18.69 -5.77
C PHE A 185 7.87 -19.02 -4.36
N ASP A 186 8.76 -20.01 -4.24
CA ASP A 186 9.36 -20.40 -2.96
C ASP A 186 10.24 -19.25 -2.40
N ASP A 187 11.00 -18.55 -3.26
CA ASP A 187 11.80 -17.37 -2.88
C ASP A 187 10.93 -16.24 -2.32
N ILE A 188 9.77 -15.96 -2.96
CA ILE A 188 8.81 -14.98 -2.46
C ILE A 188 8.23 -15.44 -1.12
N CYS A 189 7.81 -16.71 -1.01
CA CYS A 189 7.27 -17.26 0.25
C CYS A 189 8.27 -17.12 1.39
N GLU A 190 9.55 -17.46 1.16
CA GLU A 190 10.60 -17.32 2.17
C GLU A 190 10.87 -15.85 2.50
N GLY A 191 10.93 -15.01 1.47
CA GLY A 191 11.05 -13.57 1.61
C GLY A 191 9.96 -12.94 2.48
N MET A 192 8.73 -13.45 2.42
CA MET A 192 7.64 -13.02 3.29
C MET A 192 7.79 -13.50 4.73
N LYS A 193 8.30 -14.72 4.97
CA LYS A 193 8.50 -15.28 6.33
C LYS A 193 9.54 -14.52 7.14
N ILE A 194 10.63 -14.08 6.52
CA ILE A 194 11.76 -13.45 7.23
C ILE A 194 11.50 -12.00 7.69
N GLN A 195 10.33 -11.44 7.37
CA GLN A 195 10.00 -10.09 7.80
C GLN A 195 9.81 -10.06 9.32
N LYS A 196 10.45 -9.10 10.01
CA LYS A 196 10.35 -8.98 11.48
C LYS A 196 9.18 -8.14 11.96
N ASN A 197 8.75 -7.19 11.12
CA ASN A 197 7.71 -6.23 11.46
C ASN A 197 6.35 -6.72 10.96
N ARG A 198 5.29 -6.17 11.55
CA ARG A 198 3.92 -6.34 11.05
C ARG A 198 3.83 -5.82 9.62
N GLN A 199 3.25 -6.65 8.78
CA GLN A 199 3.02 -6.47 7.37
C GLN A 199 1.54 -6.10 7.16
N SER A 200 1.27 -5.28 6.14
CA SER A 200 -0.10 -4.92 5.79
C SER A 200 -0.24 -4.90 4.28
N SER A 201 -1.31 -5.49 3.77
CA SER A 201 -1.66 -5.40 2.35
C SER A 201 -2.00 -3.96 1.93
N ALA A 202 -2.41 -3.11 2.89
CA ALA A 202 -2.84 -1.73 2.67
C ALA A 202 -1.72 -0.67 2.65
N ILE A 203 -0.56 -1.02 3.18
CA ILE A 203 0.59 -0.11 3.25
C ILE A 203 1.71 -0.74 2.45
N VAL A 204 2.31 0.05 1.56
CA VAL A 204 3.52 -0.34 0.83
C VAL A 204 4.69 -0.40 1.83
N SER A 205 4.77 -1.48 2.59
CA SER A 205 5.95 -1.82 3.37
C SER A 205 7.05 -2.31 2.43
N HIS A 206 8.29 -2.03 2.82
CA HIS A 206 9.46 -2.60 2.17
C HIS A 206 9.59 -4.05 2.63
N TRP A 207 9.78 -4.96 1.68
CA TRP A 207 10.02 -6.37 1.98
C TRP A 207 11.51 -6.63 1.93
N ASN A 208 12.14 -6.93 3.07
CA ASN A 208 13.60 -7.02 3.20
C ASN A 208 14.30 -7.92 2.16
N TYR A 209 13.59 -8.88 1.56
CA TYR A 209 14.15 -9.79 0.56
C TYR A 209 14.26 -9.18 -0.86
N LEU A 210 13.58 -8.06 -1.14
CA LEU A 210 13.61 -7.38 -2.44
C LEU A 210 14.87 -6.52 -2.61
N THR A 211 16.03 -7.11 -2.41
CA THR A 211 17.33 -6.46 -2.59
C THR A 211 17.60 -6.14 -4.06
N PRO A 212 18.51 -5.19 -4.36
CA PRO A 212 18.89 -4.91 -5.75
C PRO A 212 19.38 -6.15 -6.50
N LYS A 213 20.16 -7.00 -5.85
CA LYS A 213 20.63 -8.27 -6.41
C LYS A 213 19.47 -9.20 -6.77
N PHE A 214 18.54 -9.41 -5.84
CA PHE A 214 17.37 -10.28 -6.07
C PHE A 214 16.53 -9.78 -7.24
N MET A 215 16.25 -8.47 -7.29
CA MET A 215 15.45 -7.85 -8.34
C MET A 215 16.09 -7.97 -9.72
N TRP A 216 17.38 -7.69 -9.82
CA TRP A 216 18.12 -7.83 -11.07
C TRP A 216 18.15 -9.29 -11.55
N GLN A 217 18.52 -10.23 -10.68
CA GLN A 217 18.60 -11.65 -11.02
C GLN A 217 17.25 -12.18 -11.48
N THR A 218 16.18 -11.86 -10.76
CA THR A 218 14.82 -12.29 -11.11
C THR A 218 14.36 -11.71 -12.44
N TYR A 219 14.57 -10.41 -12.69
CA TYR A 219 14.25 -9.80 -13.97
C TYR A 219 15.02 -10.49 -15.12
N SER A 220 16.33 -10.67 -14.96
CA SER A 220 17.21 -11.27 -15.98
C SER A 220 16.79 -12.70 -16.30
N ASP A 221 16.56 -13.52 -15.28
CA ASP A 221 16.15 -14.91 -15.43
C ASP A 221 14.79 -15.04 -16.11
N LEU A 222 13.80 -14.27 -15.65
CA LEU A 222 12.45 -14.33 -16.22
C LEU A 222 12.43 -13.83 -17.67
N LYS A 223 13.24 -12.82 -18.01
CA LYS A 223 13.37 -12.34 -19.39
C LYS A 223 13.97 -13.40 -20.30
N LYS A 224 15.04 -14.08 -19.87
CA LYS A 224 15.64 -15.21 -20.61
C LYS A 224 14.68 -16.38 -20.74
N LEU A 225 13.97 -16.73 -19.67
CA LEU A 225 12.99 -17.82 -19.65
C LEU A 225 11.81 -17.54 -20.58
N SER A 226 11.28 -16.31 -20.60
CA SER A 226 10.21 -15.96 -21.54
C SER A 226 10.69 -16.06 -23.00
N ALA A 227 11.91 -15.59 -23.27
CA ALA A 227 12.49 -15.64 -24.62
C ALA A 227 12.79 -17.05 -25.13
N SER A 228 13.04 -18.02 -24.24
CA SER A 228 13.27 -19.43 -24.62
C SER A 228 11.99 -20.21 -24.92
N LEU A 229 10.81 -19.65 -24.57
CA LEU A 229 9.51 -20.28 -24.81
C LEU A 229 8.93 -19.83 -26.16
N PRO A 230 8.15 -20.69 -26.85
CA PRO A 230 7.50 -20.30 -28.11
C PRO A 230 6.61 -19.07 -27.92
N ALA A 231 6.66 -18.13 -28.89
CA ALA A 231 6.01 -16.82 -28.80
C ALA A 231 4.50 -16.91 -28.51
N ASP A 232 3.80 -17.82 -29.18
CA ASP A 232 2.36 -17.99 -29.06
C ASP A 232 1.95 -19.01 -27.98
N SER A 233 2.90 -19.53 -27.20
CA SER A 233 2.60 -20.52 -26.17
C SER A 233 1.87 -19.88 -24.97
N ALA A 234 0.95 -20.64 -24.38
CA ALA A 234 0.32 -20.25 -23.12
C ALA A 234 1.35 -20.13 -21.99
N TYR A 235 2.43 -20.92 -22.02
CA TYR A 235 3.51 -20.87 -21.03
C TYR A 235 4.24 -19.54 -21.04
N ARG A 236 4.62 -19.04 -22.23
CA ARG A 236 5.25 -17.72 -22.34
C ARG A 236 4.35 -16.62 -21.82
N ARG A 237 3.06 -16.61 -22.20
CA ARG A 237 2.08 -15.64 -21.68
C ARG A 237 1.95 -15.65 -20.16
N ARG A 238 2.06 -16.83 -19.52
CA ARG A 238 2.00 -16.97 -18.06
C ARG A 238 3.27 -16.46 -17.38
N VAL A 239 4.45 -16.74 -17.93
CA VAL A 239 5.72 -16.17 -17.45
C VAL A 239 5.73 -14.65 -17.63
N ASP A 240 5.26 -14.15 -18.77
CA ASP A 240 5.14 -12.73 -19.06
C ASP A 240 4.20 -11.99 -18.11
N ALA A 241 3.12 -12.62 -17.66
CA ALA A 241 2.24 -12.05 -16.64
C ALA A 241 2.98 -11.85 -15.30
N GLU A 242 3.81 -12.81 -14.89
CA GLU A 242 4.60 -12.72 -13.65
C GLU A 242 5.74 -11.69 -13.76
N ARG A 243 6.33 -11.53 -14.95
CA ARG A 243 7.38 -10.51 -15.22
C ARG A 243 6.91 -9.09 -14.94
N ILE A 244 5.65 -8.77 -15.22
CA ILE A 244 5.11 -7.41 -15.09
C ILE A 244 5.35 -6.87 -13.68
N VAL A 245 5.13 -7.69 -12.64
CA VAL A 245 5.29 -7.28 -11.25
C VAL A 245 6.71 -6.79 -10.96
N PHE A 246 7.72 -7.54 -11.40
CA PHE A 246 9.13 -7.21 -11.17
C PHE A 246 9.57 -5.99 -11.98
N ILE A 247 9.15 -5.89 -13.24
CA ILE A 247 9.51 -4.78 -14.10
C ILE A 247 8.87 -3.48 -13.57
N TRP A 248 7.57 -3.53 -13.25
CA TRP A 248 6.85 -2.36 -12.75
C TRP A 248 7.40 -1.92 -11.40
N TYR A 249 7.66 -2.86 -10.48
CA TYR A 249 8.28 -2.54 -9.20
C TYR A 249 9.67 -1.91 -9.38
N ALA A 250 10.48 -2.42 -10.31
CA ALA A 250 11.79 -1.84 -10.63
C ALA A 250 11.68 -0.39 -11.15
N ILE A 251 10.75 -0.11 -12.06
CA ILE A 251 10.50 1.25 -12.60
C ILE A 251 10.06 2.21 -11.48
N ALA A 252 9.13 1.77 -10.64
CA ALA A 252 8.59 2.58 -9.55
C ALA A 252 9.60 2.81 -8.41
N LYS A 253 10.60 1.92 -8.29
CA LYS A 253 11.71 2.01 -7.34
C LYS A 253 13.04 2.22 -8.07
N ARG A 254 13.01 2.99 -9.16
CA ARG A 254 14.18 3.25 -10.02
C ARG A 254 15.40 3.71 -9.25
N ASP A 255 15.22 4.49 -8.19
CA ASP A 255 16.34 4.99 -7.41
C ASP A 255 17.02 3.89 -6.57
N SER A 256 16.28 2.83 -6.22
CA SER A 256 16.81 1.67 -5.48
C SER A 256 17.45 0.64 -6.40
N TYR A 257 17.01 0.55 -7.66
CA TYR A 257 17.42 -0.52 -8.59
C TYR A 257 18.22 -0.02 -9.80
N GLY A 258 18.24 1.28 -10.08
CA GLY A 258 18.83 1.85 -11.29
C GLY A 258 20.30 1.50 -11.44
N LYS A 259 21.06 1.59 -10.34
CA LYS A 259 22.48 1.27 -10.31
C LYS A 259 22.77 -0.16 -10.74
N ILE A 260 22.14 -1.16 -10.12
CA ILE A 260 22.42 -2.58 -10.42
C ILE A 260 21.99 -2.95 -11.85
N PHE A 261 20.90 -2.37 -12.37
CA PHE A 261 20.49 -2.56 -13.76
C PHE A 261 21.50 -1.93 -14.72
N GLN A 262 21.99 -0.73 -14.43
CA GLN A 262 22.96 -0.01 -15.25
C GLN A 262 24.34 -0.70 -15.26
N GLU A 263 24.79 -1.25 -14.13
CA GLU A 263 26.00 -2.08 -14.03
C GLU A 263 25.96 -3.29 -14.97
N HIS A 264 24.75 -3.75 -15.32
CA HIS A 264 24.52 -4.84 -16.28
C HIS A 264 24.04 -4.35 -17.66
N GLY A 265 24.24 -3.06 -17.97
CA GLY A 265 23.97 -2.50 -19.29
C GLY A 265 22.50 -2.25 -19.61
N VAL A 266 21.60 -2.23 -18.60
CA VAL A 266 20.17 -1.98 -18.79
C VAL A 266 19.79 -0.67 -18.08
N LYS A 267 19.25 0.32 -18.80
CA LYS A 267 18.65 1.49 -18.14
C LYS A 267 17.23 1.15 -17.72
N ILE A 268 16.83 1.51 -16.49
CA ILE A 268 15.48 1.23 -16.01
C ILE A 268 14.39 1.86 -16.89
N ASP A 269 14.66 3.02 -17.48
CA ASP A 269 13.71 3.67 -18.39
C ASP A 269 13.45 2.86 -19.68
N ASP A 270 14.41 2.04 -20.12
CA ASP A 270 14.24 1.15 -21.27
C ASP A 270 13.23 0.02 -20.98
N LEU A 271 12.91 -0.22 -19.71
CA LEU A 271 11.90 -1.20 -19.30
C LEU A 271 10.47 -0.66 -19.45
N ILE A 272 10.28 0.65 -19.61
CA ILE A 272 8.95 1.27 -19.66
C ILE A 272 8.11 0.73 -20.83
N PRO A 273 8.62 0.69 -22.08
CA PRO A 273 7.86 0.15 -23.21
C PRO A 273 7.56 -1.35 -23.04
N GLU A 274 8.51 -2.11 -22.49
CA GLU A 274 8.35 -3.53 -22.19
C GLU A 274 7.22 -3.75 -21.18
N CYS A 275 7.26 -3.05 -20.05
CA CYS A 275 6.23 -3.11 -19.01
C CYS A 275 4.86 -2.73 -19.55
N ARG A 276 4.78 -1.65 -20.33
CA ARG A 276 3.53 -1.17 -20.94
C ARG A 276 2.92 -2.24 -21.86
N THR A 277 3.75 -2.85 -22.70
CA THR A 277 3.32 -3.88 -23.67
C THR A 277 2.79 -5.12 -22.94
N LEU A 278 3.54 -5.64 -21.98
CA LEU A 278 3.14 -6.81 -21.20
C LEU A 278 1.87 -6.54 -20.37
N ALA A 279 1.76 -5.37 -19.74
CA ALA A 279 0.58 -5.00 -18.98
C ALA A 279 -0.68 -4.90 -19.85
N LYS A 280 -0.58 -4.30 -21.04
CA LYS A 280 -1.69 -4.27 -22.00
C LYS A 280 -2.10 -5.67 -22.45
N ALA A 281 -1.14 -6.54 -22.75
CA ALA A 281 -1.41 -7.94 -23.08
C ALA A 281 -2.11 -8.69 -21.93
N TYR A 282 -1.68 -8.46 -20.68
CA TYR A 282 -2.31 -9.01 -19.48
C TYR A 282 -3.76 -8.54 -19.32
N ILE A 283 -4.02 -7.25 -19.47
CA ILE A 283 -5.36 -6.66 -19.41
C ILE A 283 -6.29 -7.34 -20.43
N ARG A 284 -5.79 -7.62 -21.64
CA ARG A 284 -6.56 -8.23 -22.72
C ARG A 284 -6.79 -9.73 -22.56
N ARG A 285 -6.23 -10.38 -21.54
CA ARG A 285 -6.49 -11.79 -21.23
C ARG A 285 -7.96 -12.05 -20.87
N TYR A 286 -8.66 -11.04 -20.34
CA TYR A 286 -10.07 -11.13 -19.98
C TYR A 286 -10.91 -10.23 -20.89
N PRO A 287 -12.06 -10.70 -21.40
CA PRO A 287 -12.97 -9.87 -22.17
C PRO A 287 -13.40 -8.63 -21.39
N CYS A 288 -13.36 -7.46 -22.02
CA CYS A 288 -13.83 -6.21 -21.44
C CYS A 288 -14.84 -5.53 -22.37
N ARG A 289 -15.94 -5.01 -21.81
CA ARG A 289 -16.96 -4.27 -22.56
C ARG A 289 -16.49 -2.90 -23.06
N LYS A 290 -15.49 -2.27 -22.41
CA LYS A 290 -15.00 -0.92 -22.72
C LYS A 290 -13.46 -0.87 -22.71
N PRO A 291 -12.79 -1.44 -23.71
CA PRO A 291 -11.33 -1.55 -23.73
C PRO A 291 -10.60 -0.20 -23.68
N GLU A 292 -11.18 0.86 -24.27
CA GLU A 292 -10.59 2.20 -24.27
C GLU A 292 -10.60 2.83 -22.87
N ALA A 293 -11.67 2.62 -22.11
CA ALA A 293 -11.77 3.10 -20.73
C ALA A 293 -10.76 2.39 -19.83
N VAL A 294 -10.57 1.10 -20.06
CA VAL A 294 -9.56 0.27 -19.38
C VAL A 294 -8.14 0.72 -19.72
N ASP A 295 -7.86 1.02 -20.99
CA ASP A 295 -6.55 1.55 -21.39
C ASP A 295 -6.26 2.91 -20.77
N LYS A 296 -7.25 3.80 -20.78
CA LYS A 296 -7.13 5.11 -20.14
C LYS A 296 -6.83 4.95 -18.66
N GLU A 297 -7.56 4.07 -17.96
CA GLU A 297 -7.34 3.80 -16.54
C GLU A 297 -5.94 3.25 -16.27
N PHE A 298 -5.48 2.30 -17.10
CA PHE A 298 -4.12 1.78 -17.02
C PHE A 298 -3.07 2.89 -17.24
N GLU A 299 -3.19 3.71 -18.27
CA GLU A 299 -2.22 4.78 -18.55
C GLU A 299 -2.22 5.84 -17.44
N ASP A 300 -3.37 6.19 -16.87
CA ASP A 300 -3.47 7.10 -15.72
C ASP A 300 -2.76 6.52 -14.47
N LEU A 301 -2.85 5.19 -14.27
CA LEU A 301 -2.15 4.49 -13.20
C LEU A 301 -0.63 4.42 -13.46
N PHE A 302 -0.25 4.05 -14.68
CA PHE A 302 1.13 3.83 -15.11
C PHE A 302 1.92 5.15 -15.19
N LYS A 303 1.28 6.26 -15.58
CA LYS A 303 1.89 7.60 -15.66
C LYS A 303 2.59 8.03 -14.36
N ALA A 304 2.03 7.71 -13.20
CA ALA A 304 2.68 8.05 -11.94
C ALA A 304 3.94 7.22 -11.64
N ALA A 305 3.99 5.97 -12.12
CA ALA A 305 5.15 5.09 -11.91
C ALA A 305 6.32 5.45 -12.82
N VAL A 306 6.04 5.99 -14.00
CA VAL A 306 7.05 6.42 -14.99
C VAL A 306 7.39 7.90 -14.89
N LEU A 307 6.85 8.61 -13.90
CA LEU A 307 7.07 10.04 -13.77
C LEU A 307 8.51 10.31 -13.37
N ASN A 308 9.32 10.67 -14.35
CA ASN A 308 10.64 11.24 -14.11
C ASN A 308 10.46 12.74 -13.84
N LEU A 309 10.63 13.15 -12.60
CA LEU A 309 10.54 14.55 -12.24
C LEU A 309 11.84 15.25 -12.66
N PRO A 310 11.77 16.32 -13.47
CA PRO A 310 12.96 17.08 -13.81
C PRO A 310 13.62 17.59 -12.51
N ARG A 311 14.95 17.74 -12.51
CA ARG A 311 15.66 18.25 -11.34
C ARG A 311 15.54 19.79 -11.32
N PRO A 312 15.18 20.40 -10.18
CA PRO A 312 15.21 21.86 -10.05
C PRO A 312 16.62 22.38 -10.30
N GLU A 313 16.74 23.55 -10.94
CA GLU A 313 18.03 24.17 -11.28
C GLU A 313 18.98 24.26 -10.09
N LYS A 314 18.43 24.57 -8.90
CA LYS A 314 19.17 24.63 -7.63
C LYS A 314 19.90 23.34 -7.27
N PHE A 315 19.47 22.18 -7.78
CA PHE A 315 20.00 20.87 -7.40
C PHE A 315 20.43 20.04 -8.63
N LYS A 316 20.66 20.68 -9.78
CA LYS A 316 21.00 20.00 -11.03
C LYS A 316 22.29 19.17 -10.93
N ASP A 317 23.24 19.65 -10.13
CA ASP A 317 24.57 19.07 -9.98
C ASP A 317 24.64 17.98 -8.90
N VAL A 318 23.55 17.75 -8.15
CA VAL A 318 23.48 16.66 -7.17
C VAL A 318 23.41 15.32 -7.91
N PRO A 319 24.30 14.35 -7.62
CA PRO A 319 24.26 13.03 -8.24
C PRO A 319 22.90 12.34 -8.04
N PRO A 320 22.35 11.62 -9.04
CA PRO A 320 21.04 10.97 -8.94
C PRO A 320 20.88 10.05 -7.72
N GLU A 321 21.91 9.30 -7.37
CA GLU A 321 21.95 8.42 -6.20
C GLU A 321 21.75 9.19 -4.88
N ASN A 322 22.12 10.47 -4.87
CA ASN A 322 22.12 11.37 -3.72
C ASN A 322 20.94 12.35 -3.72
N PHE A 323 19.94 12.18 -4.59
CA PHE A 323 18.83 13.11 -4.73
C PHE A 323 17.47 12.41 -4.71
N ARG A 324 16.51 12.88 -3.91
CA ARG A 324 15.09 12.46 -4.01
C ARG A 324 14.20 13.68 -4.01
N MET A 325 13.10 13.62 -4.77
CA MET A 325 12.14 14.72 -4.82
C MET A 325 10.71 14.25 -4.77
N ILE A 326 9.90 14.93 -3.95
CA ILE A 326 8.44 14.96 -4.09
C ILE A 326 8.04 16.21 -4.87
N ALA A 327 7.09 16.03 -5.76
CA ALA A 327 6.34 17.07 -6.44
C ALA A 327 4.97 16.48 -6.84
N TYR A 328 4.12 17.20 -7.58
CA TYR A 328 2.93 16.57 -8.19
C TYR A 328 3.32 15.28 -8.95
N PRO A 329 2.62 14.14 -8.78
CA PRO A 329 1.37 13.89 -8.04
C PRO A 329 1.56 13.27 -6.64
N HIS A 330 2.76 13.30 -6.05
CA HIS A 330 3.03 12.71 -4.72
C HIS A 330 2.23 13.37 -3.59
N PHE A 331 1.78 14.60 -3.81
CA PHE A 331 1.01 15.37 -2.85
C PHE A 331 -0.42 14.89 -2.72
N ARG A 332 -0.86 14.74 -1.46
CA ARG A 332 -2.25 14.44 -1.09
C ARG A 332 -2.86 15.62 -0.34
N GLY A 333 -3.89 16.22 -0.93
CA GLY A 333 -4.73 17.19 -0.24
C GLY A 333 -5.73 16.55 0.71
N VAL A 334 -6.12 17.30 1.73
CA VAL A 334 -7.20 17.00 2.67
C VAL A 334 -8.27 18.07 2.51
N SER A 335 -9.31 17.76 1.74
CA SER A 335 -10.36 18.73 1.37
C SER A 335 -11.01 19.41 2.59
N ARG A 336 -11.25 18.66 3.69
CA ARG A 336 -11.79 19.22 4.94
C ARG A 336 -10.89 20.24 5.64
N LEU A 337 -9.60 20.28 5.30
CA LEU A 337 -8.64 21.28 5.77
C LEU A 337 -8.40 22.39 4.73
N GLY A 338 -9.16 22.42 3.64
CA GLY A 338 -9.01 23.41 2.56
C GLY A 338 -7.82 23.16 1.66
N SER A 339 -7.34 21.91 1.57
CA SER A 339 -6.16 21.58 0.77
C SER A 339 -6.47 20.69 -0.43
N ARG A 340 -5.91 21.05 -1.59
CA ARG A 340 -6.06 20.34 -2.86
C ARG A 340 -4.93 20.71 -3.82
N VAL A 341 -4.61 19.83 -4.76
CA VAL A 341 -3.72 20.18 -5.88
C VAL A 341 -4.46 21.13 -6.81
N VAL A 342 -3.78 22.20 -7.23
CA VAL A 342 -4.29 23.20 -8.18
C VAL A 342 -3.27 23.43 -9.29
N GLU A 343 -3.75 23.91 -10.44
CA GLU A 343 -2.88 24.50 -11.46
C GLU A 343 -2.27 25.79 -10.91
N ASP A 344 -0.97 25.97 -11.10
CA ASP A 344 -0.22 27.14 -10.69
C ASP A 344 0.97 27.33 -11.66
N PRO A 345 0.85 28.23 -12.65
CA PRO A 345 1.89 28.44 -13.66
C PRO A 345 3.25 28.87 -13.09
N ASP A 346 3.27 29.45 -11.89
CA ASP A 346 4.52 29.86 -11.23
C ASP A 346 5.25 28.69 -10.55
N SER A 347 4.58 27.54 -10.41
CA SER A 347 5.14 26.37 -9.74
C SER A 347 6.01 25.55 -10.68
N TYR A 348 6.95 24.80 -10.10
CA TYR A 348 7.95 24.04 -10.83
C TYR A 348 7.39 23.11 -11.93
N LEU A 349 6.22 22.50 -11.71
CA LEU A 349 5.57 21.57 -12.66
C LEU A 349 4.22 22.08 -13.16
N GLY A 350 3.93 23.39 -13.02
CA GLY A 350 2.63 23.96 -13.33
C GLY A 350 1.50 23.55 -12.37
N LYS A 351 1.81 22.79 -11.32
CA LYS A 351 0.87 22.36 -10.27
C LYS A 351 1.50 22.44 -8.88
N ALA A 352 0.68 22.83 -7.90
CA ALA A 352 1.08 22.90 -6.50
C ALA A 352 0.00 22.36 -5.56
N LEU A 353 0.42 21.84 -4.41
CA LEU A 353 -0.50 21.56 -3.31
C LEU A 353 -0.79 22.86 -2.56
N LYS A 354 -2.01 23.35 -2.71
CA LYS A 354 -2.50 24.56 -2.06
C LYS A 354 -3.21 24.21 -0.77
N SER A 355 -2.90 24.92 0.31
CA SER A 355 -3.61 24.90 1.59
C SER A 355 -4.25 26.27 1.84
N ALA A 356 -5.57 26.34 1.68
CA ALA A 356 -6.39 27.55 1.79
C ALA A 356 -7.67 27.22 2.56
N ASN A 357 -7.58 27.16 3.88
CA ASN A 357 -8.75 26.87 4.71
C ASN A 357 -9.72 28.06 4.66
N PRO A 358 -11.03 27.85 4.49
CA PRO A 358 -11.97 28.97 4.48
C PRO A 358 -12.03 29.71 5.82
N ASN A 359 -11.65 29.08 6.94
CA ASN A 359 -11.65 29.71 8.24
C ASN A 359 -10.31 30.44 8.51
N PRO A 360 -10.32 31.78 8.67
CA PRO A 360 -9.11 32.59 8.90
C PRO A 360 -8.29 32.17 10.11
N ILE A 361 -8.89 31.47 11.09
CA ILE A 361 -8.15 31.02 12.27
C ILE A 361 -6.98 30.11 11.90
N TYR A 362 -7.09 29.34 10.82
CA TYR A 362 -6.07 28.41 10.33
C TYR A 362 -4.91 29.11 9.63
N HIS A 363 -4.96 30.43 9.47
CA HIS A 363 -3.94 31.21 8.77
C HIS A 363 -3.14 32.10 9.73
N GLY A 364 -1.96 32.49 9.28
CA GLY A 364 -0.99 33.30 10.02
C GLY A 364 0.39 32.66 10.06
N ILE A 365 1.41 33.46 10.38
CA ILE A 365 2.80 33.03 10.52
C ILE A 365 3.04 32.57 11.95
N ASN A 366 3.64 31.39 12.13
CA ASN A 366 4.05 30.86 13.43
C ASN A 366 2.93 30.83 14.50
N LYS A 367 1.67 30.67 14.09
CA LYS A 367 0.50 30.74 14.96
C LYS A 367 0.16 29.35 15.49
N VAL A 368 -0.04 29.23 16.80
CA VAL A 368 -0.56 27.99 17.42
C VAL A 368 -2.08 28.01 17.37
N LEU A 369 -2.68 26.99 16.79
CA LEU A 369 -4.14 26.91 16.69
C LEU A 369 -4.79 26.32 17.95
N PRO A 370 -6.01 26.77 18.30
CA PRO A 370 -6.77 26.21 19.41
C PRO A 370 -7.29 24.79 19.09
N GLY A 371 -7.50 23.96 20.12
CA GLY A 371 -8.09 22.61 20.01
C GLY A 371 -7.20 21.45 20.47
N LYS A 372 -7.77 20.24 20.50
CA LYS A 372 -7.03 19.01 20.84
C LYS A 372 -6.05 18.68 19.72
N GLY A 373 -4.75 18.61 20.05
CA GLY A 373 -3.67 18.33 19.10
C GLY A 373 -2.84 19.53 18.64
N ARG A 374 -3.14 20.76 19.11
CA ARG A 374 -2.41 22.04 18.93
C ARG A 374 -1.27 21.96 17.89
N PHE A 375 -1.58 22.28 16.63
CA PHE A 375 -0.53 22.41 15.62
C PHE A 375 -0.19 23.88 15.37
N ARG A 376 0.98 24.09 14.78
CA ARG A 376 1.53 25.41 14.46
C ARG A 376 1.41 25.65 12.95
N THR A 377 0.95 26.83 12.55
CA THR A 377 0.93 27.24 11.14
C THR A 377 2.35 27.50 10.66
N THR A 378 2.58 27.42 9.33
CA THR A 378 3.92 27.59 8.71
C THR A 378 5.00 26.66 9.28
N GLU A 379 4.57 25.55 9.87
CA GLU A 379 5.42 24.46 10.34
C GLU A 379 5.43 23.37 9.27
N PHE A 380 6.64 22.94 8.92
CA PHE A 380 6.90 21.88 7.96
C PHE A 380 7.78 20.83 8.61
N LYS A 381 7.49 19.56 8.34
CA LYS A 381 8.20 18.42 8.94
C LYS A 381 8.44 17.37 7.88
N TRP A 382 9.57 16.71 8.00
CA TRP A 382 9.82 15.46 7.32
C TRP A 382 10.24 14.43 8.36
N GLY A 383 9.58 13.27 8.39
CA GLY A 383 9.96 12.25 9.36
C GLY A 383 9.16 10.97 9.26
N ASN A 384 9.29 10.16 10.30
CA ASN A 384 8.82 8.79 10.32
C ASN A 384 7.54 8.63 11.14
N HIS A 385 6.62 7.78 10.67
CA HIS A 385 5.35 7.55 11.36
C HIS A 385 5.57 6.77 12.65
N LYS A 386 5.15 7.34 13.79
CA LYS A 386 5.30 6.74 15.14
C LYS A 386 6.75 6.30 15.45
N ALA A 387 7.74 6.96 14.85
CA ALA A 387 9.15 6.71 15.09
C ALA A 387 9.90 8.04 15.34
N PRO A 388 11.04 8.01 16.05
CA PRO A 388 11.88 9.19 16.25
C PRO A 388 12.59 9.64 14.95
N GLY A 389 13.31 10.76 15.02
CA GLY A 389 14.18 11.22 13.92
C GLY A 389 13.51 12.12 12.87
N ARG A 390 12.43 12.84 13.23
CA ARG A 390 11.84 13.84 12.33
C ARG A 390 12.64 15.15 12.35
N VAL A 391 12.78 15.78 11.19
CA VAL A 391 13.28 17.14 11.05
C VAL A 391 12.11 18.12 10.95
N VAL A 392 12.27 19.32 11.51
CA VAL A 392 11.18 20.30 11.64
C VAL A 392 11.70 21.71 11.35
N LEU A 393 10.94 22.47 10.55
CA LEU A 393 11.14 23.90 10.36
C LEU A 393 9.85 24.63 10.70
N VAL A 394 9.98 25.67 11.52
CA VAL A 394 8.91 26.64 11.79
C VAL A 394 9.34 27.97 11.21
N LEU A 395 8.64 28.44 10.20
CA LEU A 395 8.91 29.76 9.63
C LEU A 395 8.39 30.85 10.58
N LYS A 396 9.30 31.73 11.01
CA LYS A 396 8.97 32.91 11.84
C LYS A 396 8.63 34.14 11.00
N SER A 397 9.01 34.12 9.73
CA SER A 397 8.71 35.10 8.70
C SER A 397 8.62 34.37 7.36
N VAL A 398 7.95 34.99 6.38
CA VAL A 398 7.83 34.45 5.02
C VAL A 398 8.17 35.54 4.00
N PRO A 399 8.64 35.17 2.80
CA PRO A 399 8.82 36.12 1.70
C PRO A 399 7.54 36.91 1.41
N GLN A 400 7.69 38.19 1.08
CA GLN A 400 6.58 39.13 0.88
C GLN A 400 6.27 39.39 -0.60
N ASP A 401 6.84 38.59 -1.50
CA ASP A 401 6.75 38.76 -2.96
C ASP A 401 5.75 37.82 -3.63
N GLU A 402 5.08 36.97 -2.85
CA GLU A 402 4.18 35.92 -3.33
C GLU A 402 4.82 35.03 -4.40
N LYS A 403 6.12 34.73 -4.30
CA LYS A 403 6.82 33.80 -5.18
C LYS A 403 7.22 32.52 -4.46
N TYR A 404 7.65 31.53 -5.22
CA TYR A 404 8.22 30.29 -4.68
C TYR A 404 9.65 30.52 -4.20
N HIS A 405 9.93 30.08 -2.98
CA HIS A 405 11.27 30.12 -2.38
C HIS A 405 11.63 28.75 -1.82
N TRP A 406 12.92 28.39 -1.90
CA TRP A 406 13.45 27.17 -1.32
C TRP A 406 13.84 27.38 0.15
N PHE A 407 13.22 26.62 1.05
CA PHE A 407 13.48 26.61 2.48
C PHE A 407 14.24 25.35 2.89
N ARG A 408 15.30 25.49 3.69
CA ARG A 408 16.03 24.36 4.29
C ARG A 408 15.40 23.99 5.61
N ILE A 409 15.06 22.72 5.79
CA ILE A 409 14.72 22.17 7.10
C ILE A 409 16.03 21.77 7.80
N PRO A 410 16.33 22.31 9.00
CA PRO A 410 17.57 21.99 9.70
C PRO A 410 17.58 20.54 10.20
N GLY A 411 18.77 19.93 10.16
CA GLY A 411 19.02 18.57 10.65
C GLY A 411 19.17 17.54 9.53
N LYS A 412 19.70 16.38 9.91
CA LYS A 412 19.78 15.19 9.05
C LYS A 412 18.54 14.33 9.24
N LEU A 413 18.09 13.69 8.17
CA LEU A 413 16.93 12.81 8.18
C LEU A 413 17.36 11.37 7.91
N GLU A 414 17.09 10.47 8.86
CA GLU A 414 17.13 9.04 8.60
C GLU A 414 15.71 8.57 8.24
N LEU A 415 15.51 8.09 7.01
CA LEU A 415 14.23 7.52 6.60
C LEU A 415 14.04 6.13 7.21
N LYS A 416 12.81 5.87 7.65
CA LYS A 416 12.31 4.55 8.02
C LYS A 416 11.24 4.10 7.02
N PRO A 417 10.80 2.82 7.04
CA PRO A 417 9.87 2.29 6.04
C PRO A 417 8.54 3.04 5.89
N ILE A 418 8.09 3.73 6.96
CA ILE A 418 6.88 4.57 6.94
C ILE A 418 7.28 6.02 7.22
N SER A 419 7.30 6.85 6.18
CA SER A 419 7.73 8.25 6.28
C SER A 419 6.81 9.22 5.52
N TYR A 420 6.77 10.47 5.99
CA TYR A 420 5.93 11.53 5.44
C TYR A 420 6.64 12.88 5.45
N PHE A 421 6.36 13.67 4.42
CA PHE A 421 6.50 15.13 4.45
C PHE A 421 5.14 15.74 4.78
N VAL A 422 5.09 16.61 5.78
CA VAL A 422 3.85 17.26 6.22
C VAL A 422 4.06 18.74 6.47
N GLY A 423 3.02 19.54 6.19
CA GLY A 423 3.01 20.96 6.47
C GLY A 423 1.63 21.46 6.88
N GLN A 424 1.59 22.64 7.52
CA GLN A 424 0.36 23.37 7.80
C GLN A 424 -0.73 22.49 8.46
N GLY A 425 -0.38 21.85 9.58
CA GLY A 425 -1.34 21.03 10.33
C GLY A 425 -1.95 19.86 9.56
N TRP A 426 -1.11 19.15 8.81
CA TRP A 426 -1.52 18.05 7.93
C TRP A 426 -2.36 18.45 6.70
N ALA A 427 -2.55 19.74 6.42
CA ALA A 427 -3.16 20.16 5.17
C ALA A 427 -2.23 19.88 3.98
N ILE A 428 -0.92 19.89 4.20
CA ILE A 428 0.09 19.52 3.20
C ILE A 428 0.61 18.13 3.57
N GLN A 429 0.50 17.16 2.67
CA GLN A 429 0.99 15.79 2.89
C GLN A 429 1.61 15.21 1.63
N ALA A 430 2.72 14.50 1.80
CA ALA A 430 3.19 13.52 0.84
C ALA A 430 3.67 12.29 1.60
N ASN A 431 3.26 11.11 1.13
CA ASN A 431 3.89 9.86 1.56
C ASN A 431 5.28 9.80 0.91
N THR A 432 6.30 9.52 1.71
CA THR A 432 7.71 9.46 1.28
C THR A 432 8.34 8.10 1.51
N SER A 433 7.54 7.10 1.90
CA SER A 433 7.98 5.72 2.08
C SER A 433 8.72 5.21 0.86
N GLN A 434 8.34 5.64 -0.34
CA GLN A 434 9.00 5.19 -1.57
C GLN A 434 10.52 5.48 -1.61
N PHE A 435 11.03 6.47 -0.87
CA PHE A 435 12.44 6.81 -0.84
C PHE A 435 13.28 5.97 0.13
N PHE A 436 12.64 5.18 1.00
CA PHE A 436 13.35 4.24 1.85
C PHE A 436 13.92 3.11 0.98
N MET A 437 15.19 2.80 1.17
CA MET A 437 15.92 1.77 0.44
C MET A 437 16.22 0.60 1.36
N LEU A 438 16.11 -0.62 0.84
CA LEU A 438 16.63 -1.80 1.52
C LEU A 438 18.09 -1.95 1.15
N THR A 439 18.93 -2.01 2.17
CA THR A 439 20.37 -1.84 2.04
C THR A 439 21.01 -3.21 2.28
N ASP A 440 22.02 -3.56 1.49
CA ASP A 440 22.80 -4.80 1.69
C ASP A 440 23.81 -4.60 2.85
N GLY A 441 23.32 -4.13 4.00
CA GLY A 441 24.10 -3.86 5.20
C GLY A 441 24.72 -2.46 5.32
N ASN A 442 24.43 -1.53 4.38
CA ASN A 442 24.92 -0.14 4.49
C ASN A 442 23.89 0.77 5.20
N PRO A 443 24.15 1.27 6.42
CA PRO A 443 23.20 2.12 7.14
C PRO A 443 23.06 3.54 6.55
N LEU A 444 23.99 3.99 5.69
CA LEU A 444 23.96 5.33 5.09
C LEU A 444 22.95 5.46 3.95
N ASP A 445 22.49 4.34 3.40
CA ASP A 445 21.53 4.30 2.28
C ASP A 445 20.12 4.81 2.63
N ASN A 446 19.85 5.19 3.88
CA ASN A 446 18.60 5.86 4.27
C ASN A 446 18.82 7.19 5.00
N THR A 447 20.08 7.61 5.16
CA THR A 447 20.42 8.88 5.80
C THR A 447 20.53 9.97 4.74
N TRP A 448 19.95 11.14 5.02
CA TRP A 448 19.93 12.31 4.14
C TRP A 448 20.49 13.51 4.90
N ASP A 449 21.46 14.19 4.29
CA ASP A 449 22.19 15.30 4.92
C ASP A 449 21.41 16.61 4.86
N GLU A 450 20.61 16.80 3.81
CA GLU A 450 19.82 18.01 3.62
C GLU A 450 18.37 17.71 3.24
N VAL A 451 17.47 18.55 3.75
CA VAL A 451 16.05 18.50 3.50
C VAL A 451 15.59 19.89 3.09
N TRP A 452 14.96 20.00 1.92
CA TRP A 452 14.51 21.25 1.34
C TRP A 452 13.05 21.16 0.91
N PHE A 453 12.33 22.28 0.89
CA PHE A 453 11.04 22.39 0.22
C PHE A 453 10.87 23.75 -0.43
N SER A 454 10.10 23.81 -1.51
CA SER A 454 9.74 25.02 -2.22
C SER A 454 8.30 25.40 -1.87
N ALA A 455 8.11 26.65 -1.45
CA ALA A 455 6.80 27.15 -1.05
C ALA A 455 6.57 28.61 -1.42
N LYS A 456 5.29 28.94 -1.66
CA LYS A 456 4.77 30.30 -1.90
C LYS A 456 3.67 30.61 -0.88
N PHE A 457 3.58 31.86 -0.46
CA PHE A 457 2.59 32.34 0.52
C PHE A 457 1.80 33.49 -0.10
N THR A 458 0.47 33.47 0.01
CA THR A 458 -0.41 34.52 -0.54
C THR A 458 -1.44 34.96 0.49
N GLY A 459 -1.93 36.18 0.34
CA GLY A 459 -3.01 36.74 1.14
C GLY A 459 -2.55 37.48 2.39
N PRO A 460 -3.44 38.32 2.97
CA PRO A 460 -3.09 39.28 4.01
C PRO A 460 -2.62 38.65 5.33
N ALA A 461 -2.87 37.36 5.55
CA ALA A 461 -2.36 36.65 6.73
C ALA A 461 -0.85 36.31 6.63
N TYR A 462 -0.25 36.46 5.46
CA TYR A 462 1.16 36.12 5.20
C TYR A 462 1.94 37.25 4.53
N VAL A 463 1.32 37.97 3.61
CA VAL A 463 1.95 39.03 2.81
C VAL A 463 1.24 40.36 3.02
N LYS A 464 1.99 41.37 3.46
CA LYS A 464 1.46 42.72 3.73
C LYS A 464 0.85 43.33 2.47
N GLY A 465 -0.41 43.74 2.55
CA GLY A 465 -1.13 44.40 1.46
C GLY A 465 -1.61 43.47 0.35
N SER A 466 -1.41 42.16 0.47
CA SER A 466 -1.94 41.20 -0.51
C SER A 466 -3.47 41.19 -0.49
N THR A 467 -4.06 41.21 -1.69
CA THR A 467 -5.50 41.08 -1.93
C THR A 467 -5.91 39.66 -2.32
N ARG A 468 -4.94 38.74 -2.43
CA ARG A 468 -5.21 37.34 -2.76
C ARG A 468 -5.77 36.60 -1.56
N GLU A 469 -6.28 35.41 -1.81
CA GLU A 469 -6.72 34.52 -0.73
C GLU A 469 -5.54 34.12 0.17
N ASN A 470 -5.84 33.87 1.45
CA ASN A 470 -4.86 33.31 2.39
C ASN A 470 -4.54 31.87 2.01
N ALA A 471 -3.33 31.63 1.52
CA ALA A 471 -2.90 30.30 1.14
C ALA A 471 -1.41 30.06 1.29
N ILE A 472 -1.07 28.80 1.53
CA ILE A 472 0.29 28.27 1.46
C ILE A 472 0.31 27.27 0.32
N TYR A 473 1.24 27.43 -0.60
CA TYR A 473 1.48 26.53 -1.72
C TYR A 473 2.81 25.81 -1.50
N VAL A 474 2.83 24.50 -1.77
CA VAL A 474 4.07 23.71 -1.87
C VAL A 474 4.05 22.98 -3.21
N ASP A 475 5.09 23.18 -4.00
CA ASP A 475 5.23 22.59 -5.33
C ASP A 475 6.31 21.50 -5.41
N ALA A 476 7.33 21.55 -4.54
CA ALA A 476 8.34 20.52 -4.44
C ALA A 476 8.95 20.39 -3.03
N ALA A 477 9.48 19.22 -2.70
CA ALA A 477 10.41 19.03 -1.59
C ALA A 477 11.47 17.98 -1.94
N VAL A 478 12.69 18.16 -1.43
CA VAL A 478 13.89 17.45 -1.87
C VAL A 478 14.68 16.92 -0.67
N LEU A 479 15.24 15.72 -0.82
CA LEU A 479 16.27 15.15 0.05
C LEU A 479 17.60 15.06 -0.71
N ILE A 480 18.71 15.40 -0.04
CA ILE A 480 20.06 15.38 -0.61
C ILE A 480 21.03 14.64 0.30
N ARG A 481 21.95 13.88 -0.29
CA ARG A 481 23.15 13.32 0.36
C ARG A 481 24.41 14.00 -0.14
N GLY A 482 25.38 14.14 0.75
CA GLY A 482 26.56 14.97 0.51
C GLY A 482 26.25 16.45 0.76
N LYS A 483 27.26 17.21 1.19
CA LYS A 483 27.12 18.66 1.34
C LYS A 483 26.94 19.28 -0.04
N TYR A 484 25.87 20.04 -0.21
CA TYR A 484 25.63 20.89 -1.38
C TYR A 484 26.02 22.34 -1.06
#